data_AF-A0A496SSB7-F1
#
_entry.id   AF-A0A496SSB7-F1
#
_cell.length_a   1.000
_cell.length_b   1.000
_cell.length_c   1.000
_cell.angle_alpha   90.00
_cell.angle_beta   90.00
_cell.angle_gamma   90.00
#
_symmetry.space_group_name_H-M   'P 1'
#
loop_
_entity.id
_entity.type
_entity.pdbx_description
1 polymer ?
#
loop_
_entity_poly.entity_id
_entity_poly.type
_entity_poly.pdbx_seq_one_letter_code
_entity_poly.pdbx_strand_id
1 'polypeptide(L)'
;MRGIDANGTVNLTADDDITAGSVGGANNGNTADIVATGNIVLNATNGDITIGGDNNAAYSAVTSTTGTVSMTAGSDININSNYATGTVIQAANTGLSLPNYAVSLNAGNDINFAALNTSIDAGSAPIHLVANGLITDNNTHIDIVGGDLVAEAGVGIGNGDKIETKVSRLAAWVTTGNGNIEFENTGDLILDDLVGWGYAVSNAGTGDINITVNSNLTVDDPVNSNGGD
;
A
#
# COMPACT_ATOMS: atom_id res chain seq x y z
N MET A 1 25.90 0.58 7.54
CA MET A 1 26.07 1.67 6.56
C MET A 1 24.86 2.57 6.79
N ARG A 2 25.00 3.89 6.90
CA ARG A 2 23.83 4.77 7.09
C ARG A 2 23.06 4.83 5.77
N GLY A 3 21.73 4.76 5.83
CA GLY A 3 20.85 4.96 4.67
C GLY A 3 20.94 6.38 4.09
N ILE A 4 20.00 6.72 3.21
CA ILE A 4 19.83 8.08 2.68
C ILE A 4 19.07 8.91 3.73
N ASP A 5 19.64 10.03 4.14
CA ASP A 5 18.98 11.02 5.01
C ASP A 5 19.03 12.39 4.33
N ALA A 6 17.87 12.92 3.94
CA ALA A 6 17.75 14.16 3.18
C ALA A 6 16.78 15.16 3.84
N ASN A 7 17.24 16.41 3.97
CA ASN A 7 16.39 17.54 4.38
C ASN A 7 15.47 18.07 3.25
N GLY A 8 15.28 17.31 2.18
CA GLY A 8 14.51 17.69 1.01
C GLY A 8 13.96 16.47 0.29
N THR A 9 13.78 16.56 -1.02
CA THR A 9 13.29 15.44 -1.82
C THR A 9 14.39 14.41 -2.09
N VAL A 10 14.05 13.13 -2.00
CA VAL A 10 14.85 12.02 -2.51
C VAL A 10 14.24 11.53 -3.82
N ASN A 11 15.04 11.48 -4.89
CA ASN A 11 14.64 10.86 -6.16
C ASN A 11 15.65 9.75 -6.48
N LEU A 12 15.18 8.51 -6.49
CA LEU A 12 15.96 7.36 -6.94
C LEU A 12 15.33 6.82 -8.23
N THR A 13 16.17 6.59 -9.23
CA THR A 13 15.73 6.03 -10.51
C THR A 13 16.70 4.95 -10.93
N ALA A 14 16.16 3.79 -11.26
CA ALA A 14 16.88 2.66 -11.81
C ALA A 14 16.16 2.20 -13.09
N ASP A 15 16.94 1.64 -14.02
CA ASP A 15 16.36 0.91 -15.15
C ASP A 15 15.83 -0.45 -14.67
N ASP A 16 16.60 -1.08 -13.79
CA ASP A 16 16.31 -2.38 -13.15
C ASP A 16 15.77 -2.12 -11.74
N ASP A 17 16.16 -2.93 -10.75
CA ASP A 17 15.57 -2.90 -9.42
C ASP A 17 16.00 -1.71 -8.53
N ILE A 18 15.08 -1.30 -7.65
CA ILE A 18 15.40 -0.51 -6.46
C ILE A 18 15.12 -1.38 -5.23
N THR A 19 16.12 -1.53 -4.36
CA THR A 19 15.94 -2.14 -3.04
C THR A 19 16.25 -1.12 -1.95
N ALA A 20 15.30 -0.90 -1.06
CA ALA A 20 15.49 -0.24 0.22
C ALA A 20 15.07 -1.22 1.32
N GLY A 21 15.64 -1.16 2.52
CA GLY A 21 15.36 -2.13 3.57
C GLY A 21 16.36 -3.29 3.62
N SER A 22 16.48 -3.92 4.79
CA SER A 22 17.20 -5.19 4.92
C SER A 22 16.28 -6.36 4.63
N VAL A 23 16.50 -7.04 3.51
CA VAL A 23 15.87 -8.34 3.25
C VAL A 23 16.68 -9.43 3.96
N GLY A 24 16.42 -9.66 5.26
CA GLY A 24 16.88 -10.85 5.99
C GLY A 24 18.34 -10.89 6.46
N GLY A 25 18.97 -9.75 6.78
CA GLY A 25 20.36 -9.71 7.27
C GLY A 25 20.59 -8.77 8.46
N ALA A 26 21.51 -9.14 9.36
CA ALA A 26 21.90 -8.29 10.49
C ALA A 26 22.70 -7.08 9.99
N ASN A 27 22.15 -5.86 10.09
CA ASN A 27 22.98 -4.66 10.04
C ASN A 27 22.48 -3.52 10.95
N ASN A 28 23.09 -3.47 12.13
CA ASN A 28 23.71 -2.32 12.79
C ASN A 28 23.29 -0.89 12.35
N GLY A 29 22.22 -0.38 12.97
CA GLY A 29 22.24 0.99 13.50
C GLY A 29 21.10 1.93 13.10
N ASN A 30 19.96 1.80 13.80
CA ASN A 30 19.10 2.89 14.29
C ASN A 30 18.51 3.93 13.31
N THR A 31 18.50 3.72 12.00
CA THR A 31 17.80 4.64 11.08
C THR A 31 17.23 3.88 9.90
N ALA A 32 15.99 4.22 9.57
CA ALA A 32 15.36 4.02 8.27
C ALA A 32 16.36 4.14 7.09
N ASP A 33 16.20 3.30 6.07
CA ASP A 33 17.11 3.24 4.93
C ASP A 33 16.96 4.42 3.98
N ILE A 34 15.75 4.98 3.87
CA ILE A 34 15.50 6.24 3.17
C ILE A 34 14.64 7.14 4.06
N VAL A 35 15.25 8.22 4.53
CA VAL A 35 14.59 9.30 5.26
C VAL A 35 14.64 10.57 4.43
N ALA A 36 13.48 11.19 4.27
CA ALA A 36 13.37 12.51 3.68
C ALA A 36 12.42 13.38 4.49
N THR A 37 12.75 14.65 4.67
CA THR A 37 11.73 15.60 5.13
C THR A 37 10.74 15.90 4.01
N GLY A 38 11.20 15.97 2.76
CA GLY A 38 10.39 16.18 1.57
C GLY A 38 9.89 14.87 0.95
N ASN A 39 9.55 14.92 -0.35
CA ASN A 39 9.02 13.77 -1.06
C ASN A 39 10.09 12.69 -1.26
N ILE A 40 9.66 11.44 -1.32
CA ILE A 40 10.47 10.30 -1.73
C ILE A 40 9.85 9.76 -3.01
N VAL A 41 10.64 9.71 -4.08
CA VAL A 41 10.24 9.15 -5.37
C VAL A 41 11.20 8.02 -5.73
N LEU A 42 10.66 6.82 -5.88
CA LEU A 42 11.38 5.63 -6.32
C LEU A 42 10.82 5.19 -7.68
N ASN A 43 11.67 5.09 -8.69
CA ASN A 43 11.26 4.69 -10.04
C ASN A 43 12.18 3.59 -10.60
N ALA A 44 11.70 2.35 -10.62
CA ALA A 44 12.35 1.21 -11.25
C ALA A 44 11.65 0.96 -12.60
N THR A 45 12.25 1.39 -13.71
CA THR A 45 11.52 1.51 -14.99
C THR A 45 11.10 0.15 -15.56
N ASN A 46 11.97 -0.84 -15.47
CA ASN A 46 11.73 -2.21 -15.95
C ASN A 46 11.84 -3.27 -14.84
N GLY A 47 12.35 -2.89 -13.66
CA GLY A 47 12.55 -3.79 -12.53
C GLY A 47 11.51 -3.65 -11.44
N ASP A 48 11.83 -4.26 -10.31
CA ASP A 48 11.02 -4.27 -9.11
C ASP A 48 11.42 -3.14 -8.15
N ILE A 49 10.48 -2.75 -7.29
CA ILE A 49 10.81 -2.01 -6.06
C ILE A 49 10.59 -2.95 -4.89
N THR A 50 11.66 -3.28 -4.17
CA THR A 50 11.57 -4.06 -2.93
C THR A 50 11.88 -3.18 -1.73
N ILE A 51 10.91 -3.06 -0.82
CA ILE A 51 11.07 -2.39 0.46
C ILE A 51 11.10 -3.44 1.57
N GLY A 52 12.30 -3.78 2.02
CA GLY A 52 12.53 -4.62 3.19
C GLY A 52 12.18 -3.89 4.48
N GLY A 53 11.80 -4.60 5.54
CA GLY A 53 11.70 -4.01 6.88
C GLY A 53 13.05 -3.53 7.44
N ASP A 54 12.98 -2.65 8.46
CA ASP A 54 14.12 -2.34 9.33
C ASP A 54 14.18 -3.35 10.48
N ASN A 55 15.39 -3.75 10.87
CA ASN A 55 15.64 -4.63 12.01
C ASN A 55 15.26 -3.97 13.35
N ASN A 56 15.05 -2.65 13.36
CA ASN A 56 14.57 -1.89 14.49
C ASN A 56 13.09 -1.56 14.33
N ALA A 57 12.27 -2.17 15.19
CA ALA A 57 10.82 -1.94 15.31
C ALA A 57 10.37 -0.47 15.43
N ALA A 58 11.28 0.43 15.79
CA ALA A 58 11.00 1.85 15.93
C ALA A 58 11.07 2.64 14.61
N TYR A 59 11.54 2.04 13.51
CA TYR A 59 11.77 2.75 12.25
C TYR A 59 11.17 2.02 11.06
N SER A 60 10.70 2.82 10.09
CA SER A 60 10.26 2.35 8.78
C SER A 60 11.39 2.42 7.79
N ALA A 61 11.51 1.44 6.90
CA ALA A 61 12.59 1.45 5.91
C ALA A 61 12.53 2.66 4.98
N VAL A 62 11.32 3.15 4.67
CA VAL A 62 11.09 4.40 3.95
C VAL A 62 10.25 5.33 4.82
N THR A 63 10.77 6.53 5.12
CA THR A 63 10.09 7.53 5.95
C THR A 63 10.13 8.90 5.29
N SER A 64 8.96 9.43 4.91
CA SER A 64 8.79 10.86 4.61
C SER A 64 8.09 11.57 5.77
N THR A 65 8.74 12.56 6.39
CA THR A 65 8.19 13.21 7.58
C THR A 65 7.17 14.30 7.26
N THR A 66 7.30 14.97 6.10
CA THR A 66 6.35 16.03 5.69
C THR A 66 5.93 15.95 4.22
N GLY A 67 6.58 15.10 3.43
CA GLY A 67 6.29 14.91 2.01
C GLY A 67 5.45 13.67 1.74
N THR A 68 5.47 13.23 0.49
CA THR A 68 4.82 12.00 0.01
C THR A 68 5.84 10.90 -0.25
N VAL A 69 5.37 9.66 -0.34
CA VAL A 69 6.12 8.53 -0.86
C VAL A 69 5.45 8.07 -2.15
N SER A 70 6.18 8.11 -3.27
CA SER A 70 5.70 7.71 -4.58
C SER A 70 6.64 6.63 -5.14
N MET A 71 6.09 5.49 -5.52
CA MET A 71 6.84 4.36 -6.07
C MET A 71 6.23 3.94 -7.40
N THR A 72 7.07 3.75 -8.41
CA THR A 72 6.68 3.23 -9.71
C THR A 72 7.63 2.13 -10.11
N ALA A 73 7.11 0.91 -10.29
CA ALA A 73 7.86 -0.25 -10.73
C ALA A 73 7.35 -0.71 -12.09
N GLY A 74 8.28 -1.09 -12.98
CA GLY A 74 7.95 -1.70 -14.27
C GLY A 74 7.41 -3.13 -14.11
N SER A 75 7.78 -3.79 -13.03
CA SER A 75 7.30 -5.11 -12.63
C SER A 75 6.58 -5.01 -11.27
N ASP A 76 7.16 -5.49 -10.17
CA ASP A 76 6.46 -5.63 -8.89
C ASP A 76 6.87 -4.57 -7.87
N ILE A 77 5.96 -4.27 -6.94
CA ILE A 77 6.30 -3.60 -5.68
C ILE A 77 6.14 -4.60 -4.54
N ASN A 78 7.25 -4.95 -3.90
CA ASN A 78 7.31 -5.92 -2.83
C ASN A 78 7.57 -5.22 -1.49
N ILE A 79 6.64 -5.33 -0.54
CA ILE A 79 6.76 -4.77 0.80
C ILE A 79 6.98 -5.92 1.78
N ASN A 80 8.20 -6.05 2.31
CA ASN A 80 8.65 -7.27 2.98
C ASN A 80 9.40 -6.99 4.29
N SER A 81 8.73 -6.98 5.44
CA SER A 81 9.40 -7.06 6.75
C SER A 81 9.27 -8.43 7.39
N ASN A 82 10.41 -9.08 7.63
CA ASN A 82 10.46 -10.31 8.42
C ASN A 82 10.58 -10.05 9.94
N TYR A 83 10.53 -8.78 10.36
CA TYR A 83 10.60 -8.41 11.75
C TYR A 83 9.21 -8.32 12.35
N ALA A 84 9.04 -8.78 13.60
CA ALA A 84 7.74 -8.98 14.25
C ALA A 84 6.94 -7.70 14.54
N THR A 85 7.52 -6.52 14.32
CA THR A 85 6.91 -5.23 14.63
C THR A 85 7.52 -4.15 13.74
N GLY A 86 6.70 -3.24 13.22
CA GLY A 86 7.15 -2.01 12.58
C GLY A 86 6.42 -1.71 11.26
N THR A 87 6.15 -0.44 11.02
CA THR A 87 5.71 0.09 9.73
C THR A 87 6.85 0.00 8.72
N VAL A 88 6.62 -0.42 7.48
CA VAL A 88 7.65 -0.50 6.42
C VAL A 88 7.77 0.81 5.65
N ILE A 89 6.62 1.44 5.34
CA ILE A 89 6.54 2.73 4.66
C ILE A 89 5.75 3.71 5.53
N GLN A 90 6.37 4.82 5.91
CA GLN A 90 5.72 5.89 6.67
C GLN A 90 5.69 7.20 5.88
N ALA A 91 4.51 7.77 5.73
CA ALA A 91 4.31 9.10 5.15
C ALA A 91 3.41 9.94 6.05
N ALA A 92 4.01 10.72 6.95
CA ALA A 92 3.29 11.43 8.02
C ALA A 92 2.59 12.73 7.56
N ASN A 93 2.28 12.89 6.28
CA ASN A 93 1.66 14.11 5.76
C ASN A 93 0.14 14.12 6.02
N THR A 94 -0.24 14.44 7.25
CA THR A 94 -1.64 14.50 7.70
C THR A 94 -2.46 15.64 7.08
N GLY A 95 -1.87 16.47 6.23
CA GLY A 95 -2.53 17.61 5.58
C GLY A 95 -3.03 17.34 4.16
N LEU A 96 -2.83 16.13 3.63
CA LEU A 96 -3.26 15.76 2.29
C LEU A 96 -4.72 15.29 2.26
N SER A 97 -5.37 15.57 1.14
CA SER A 97 -6.69 15.08 0.78
C SER A 97 -6.69 14.68 -0.69
N LEU A 98 -7.63 13.84 -1.09
CA LEU A 98 -7.86 13.46 -2.49
C LEU A 98 -7.93 14.71 -3.39
N PRO A 99 -7.35 14.65 -4.61
CA PRO A 99 -6.70 13.50 -5.24
C PRO A 99 -5.20 13.38 -4.92
N ASN A 100 -4.70 14.03 -3.87
CA ASN A 100 -3.30 13.92 -3.45
C ASN A 100 -3.13 12.83 -2.39
N TYR A 101 -2.16 11.94 -2.61
CA TYR A 101 -1.90 10.80 -1.74
C TYR A 101 -0.59 10.98 -0.97
N ALA A 102 -0.60 10.61 0.30
CA ALA A 102 0.62 10.53 1.11
C ALA A 102 1.50 9.37 0.65
N VAL A 103 0.89 8.26 0.25
CA VAL A 103 1.57 7.11 -0.37
C VAL A 103 0.88 6.74 -1.68
N SER A 104 1.65 6.64 -2.76
CA SER A 104 1.16 6.17 -4.06
C SER A 104 2.11 5.10 -4.61
N LEU A 105 1.59 3.88 -4.78
CA LEU A 105 2.32 2.74 -5.32
C LEU A 105 1.72 2.34 -6.67
N ASN A 106 2.55 2.29 -7.71
CA ASN A 106 2.14 1.90 -9.06
C ASN A 106 3.06 0.77 -9.58
N ALA A 107 2.54 -0.45 -9.63
CA ALA A 107 3.24 -1.63 -10.11
C ALA A 107 2.78 -2.02 -11.52
N GLY A 108 3.74 -2.29 -12.39
CA GLY A 108 3.50 -2.83 -13.72
C GLY A 108 2.90 -4.24 -13.71
N ASN A 109 3.09 -4.98 -12.62
CA ASN A 109 2.53 -6.30 -12.33
C ASN A 109 1.84 -6.24 -10.96
N ASP A 110 2.46 -6.74 -9.89
CA ASP A 110 1.81 -6.97 -8.59
C ASP A 110 2.29 -6.01 -7.49
N ILE A 111 1.43 -5.77 -6.50
CA ILE A 111 1.82 -5.21 -5.20
C ILE A 111 1.66 -6.31 -4.15
N ASN A 112 2.75 -6.63 -3.45
CA ASN A 112 2.80 -7.79 -2.56
C ASN A 112 3.10 -7.38 -1.12
N PHE A 113 2.16 -7.70 -0.22
CA PHE A 113 2.30 -7.66 1.23
C PHE A 113 2.67 -9.09 1.70
N ALA A 114 3.87 -9.55 1.35
CA ALA A 114 4.20 -10.99 1.41
C ALA A 114 5.06 -11.44 2.62
N ALA A 115 5.21 -10.63 3.67
CA ALA A 115 6.07 -10.95 4.81
C ALA A 115 5.32 -10.85 6.14
N LEU A 116 5.97 -11.26 7.25
CA LEU A 116 5.35 -11.23 8.57
C LEU A 116 4.82 -9.86 8.98
N ASN A 117 5.41 -8.77 8.49
CA ASN A 117 4.89 -7.41 8.59
C ASN A 117 5.17 -6.67 7.28
N THR A 118 4.24 -5.83 6.83
CA THR A 118 4.29 -5.21 5.49
C THR A 118 3.64 -3.82 5.50
N SER A 119 3.45 -3.25 6.69
CA SER A 119 2.53 -2.14 6.90
C SER A 119 2.96 -0.83 6.24
N ILE A 120 2.01 -0.16 5.57
CA ILE A 120 2.05 1.24 5.15
C ILE A 120 1.27 2.06 6.19
N ASP A 121 1.89 3.10 6.75
CA ASP A 121 1.23 4.04 7.68
C ASP A 121 1.30 5.48 7.16
N ALA A 122 0.14 5.98 6.72
CA ALA A 122 -0.07 7.36 6.33
C ALA A 122 -0.88 8.16 7.38
N GLY A 123 -1.11 7.59 8.56
CA GLY A 123 -1.96 8.17 9.60
C GLY A 123 -3.39 8.40 9.09
N SER A 124 -3.81 9.67 8.99
CA SER A 124 -5.14 10.04 8.47
C SER A 124 -5.13 10.45 6.99
N ALA A 125 -4.00 10.31 6.30
CA ALA A 125 -3.86 10.79 4.92
C ALA A 125 -4.27 9.72 3.89
N PRO A 126 -4.56 10.12 2.64
CA PRO A 126 -4.95 9.17 1.58
C PRO A 126 -3.79 8.30 1.08
N ILE A 127 -4.09 7.06 0.72
CA ILE A 127 -3.19 6.08 0.10
C ILE A 127 -3.81 5.61 -1.22
N HIS A 128 -2.95 5.45 -2.24
CA HIS A 128 -3.33 4.92 -3.55
C HIS A 128 -2.45 3.75 -3.96
N LEU A 129 -3.07 2.60 -4.24
CA LEU A 129 -2.40 1.40 -4.73
C LEU A 129 -2.93 1.07 -6.12
N VAL A 130 -2.02 0.88 -7.08
CA VAL A 130 -2.34 0.50 -8.45
C VAL A 130 -1.44 -0.66 -8.87
N ALA A 131 -2.05 -1.78 -9.24
CA ALA A 131 -1.38 -2.94 -9.79
C ALA A 131 -2.06 -3.36 -11.11
N ASN A 132 -1.31 -3.61 -12.17
CA ASN A 132 -1.93 -4.21 -13.37
C ASN A 132 -2.29 -5.69 -13.15
N GLY A 133 -1.64 -6.34 -12.20
CA GLY A 133 -1.92 -7.71 -11.77
C GLY A 133 -2.75 -7.73 -10.49
N LEU A 134 -2.18 -8.26 -9.43
CA LEU A 134 -2.80 -8.46 -8.12
C LEU A 134 -2.27 -7.46 -7.09
N ILE A 135 -3.11 -7.14 -6.11
CA ILE A 135 -2.66 -6.66 -4.80
C ILE A 135 -2.85 -7.84 -3.85
N THR A 136 -1.77 -8.42 -3.35
CA THR A 136 -1.80 -9.65 -2.55
C THR A 136 -1.34 -9.43 -1.13
N ASP A 137 -1.92 -10.19 -0.22
CA ASP A 137 -1.40 -10.43 1.13
C ASP A 137 -1.08 -11.92 1.31
N ASN A 138 -0.26 -12.23 2.31
CA ASN A 138 -0.03 -13.60 2.79
C ASN A 138 0.15 -13.69 4.32
N ASN A 139 -0.29 -12.67 5.04
CA ASN A 139 -0.04 -12.54 6.46
C ASN A 139 -1.35 -12.25 7.22
N THR A 140 -1.28 -11.70 8.43
CA THR A 140 -2.49 -11.43 9.24
C THR A 140 -2.39 -10.10 9.98
N HIS A 141 -1.38 -9.29 9.67
CA HIS A 141 -1.09 -8.02 10.32
C HIS A 141 -1.65 -6.89 9.48
N ILE A 142 -1.94 -5.74 10.12
CA ILE A 142 -2.42 -4.57 9.40
C ILE A 142 -1.42 -4.15 8.31
N ASP A 143 -1.80 -4.34 7.05
CA ASP A 143 -1.05 -3.93 5.87
C ASP A 143 -1.15 -2.42 5.64
N ILE A 144 -2.30 -1.81 5.95
CA ILE A 144 -2.55 -0.41 5.58
C ILE A 144 -3.24 0.36 6.71
N VAL A 145 -2.62 1.47 7.12
CA VAL A 145 -3.21 2.48 8.01
C VAL A 145 -3.27 3.82 7.27
N GLY A 146 -4.48 4.38 7.15
CA GLY A 146 -4.72 5.60 6.38
C GLY A 146 -6.06 6.25 6.71
N GLY A 147 -6.30 7.44 6.15
CA GLY A 147 -7.64 8.04 6.16
C GLY A 147 -8.51 7.42 5.07
N ASP A 148 -8.03 7.54 3.84
CA ASP A 148 -8.69 7.05 2.64
C ASP A 148 -7.78 6.03 1.94
N LEU A 149 -8.36 4.94 1.43
CA LEU A 149 -7.67 3.99 0.58
C LEU A 149 -8.37 3.89 -0.77
N VAL A 150 -7.61 4.13 -1.84
CA VAL A 150 -8.00 3.83 -3.21
C VAL A 150 -7.14 2.67 -3.69
N ALA A 151 -7.75 1.53 -4.04
CA ALA A 151 -7.03 0.35 -4.49
C ALA A 151 -7.54 -0.11 -5.86
N GLU A 152 -6.64 -0.21 -6.83
CA GLU A 152 -6.93 -0.62 -8.20
C GLU A 152 -6.07 -1.82 -8.58
N ALA A 153 -6.70 -2.88 -9.06
CA ALA A 153 -6.02 -4.06 -9.57
C ALA A 153 -6.58 -4.49 -10.92
N GLY A 154 -5.73 -5.07 -11.77
CA GLY A 154 -6.22 -5.71 -13.00
C GLY A 154 -6.95 -7.02 -12.72
N VAL A 155 -6.42 -7.81 -11.78
CA VAL A 155 -6.82 -9.21 -11.57
C VAL A 155 -7.60 -9.41 -10.27
N GLY A 156 -7.15 -8.86 -9.14
CA GLY A 156 -7.72 -9.12 -7.81
C GLY A 156 -7.00 -8.36 -6.70
N ILE A 157 -7.68 -8.21 -5.57
CA ILE A 157 -7.20 -7.53 -4.36
C ILE A 157 -7.49 -8.45 -3.18
N GLY A 158 -6.47 -8.80 -2.39
CA GLY A 158 -6.62 -9.73 -1.26
C GLY A 158 -7.06 -11.14 -1.66
N ASN A 159 -6.77 -11.56 -2.90
CA ASN A 159 -7.36 -12.74 -3.51
C ASN A 159 -6.95 -14.07 -2.81
N GLY A 160 -7.78 -14.55 -1.88
CA GLY A 160 -7.54 -15.72 -1.05
C GLY A 160 -6.92 -15.43 0.33
N ASP A 161 -6.38 -14.22 0.52
CA ASP A 161 -5.92 -13.69 1.81
C ASP A 161 -6.17 -12.19 1.84
N LYS A 162 -6.95 -11.73 2.82
CA LYS A 162 -7.51 -10.37 2.81
C LYS A 162 -6.41 -9.35 2.97
N ILE A 163 -6.62 -8.15 2.43
CA ILE A 163 -5.78 -7.01 2.82
C ILE A 163 -6.29 -6.50 4.17
N GLU A 164 -5.47 -6.57 5.21
CA GLU A 164 -5.83 -6.05 6.53
C GLU A 164 -5.60 -4.54 6.61
N THR A 165 -6.63 -3.83 7.08
CA THR A 165 -6.66 -2.37 7.02
C THR A 165 -7.17 -1.73 8.31
N LYS A 166 -6.79 -0.47 8.45
CA LYS A 166 -7.38 0.50 9.38
C LYS A 166 -7.53 1.83 8.65
N VAL A 167 -8.54 1.89 7.79
CA VAL A 167 -8.89 3.05 6.98
C VAL A 167 -10.30 3.52 7.32
N SER A 168 -10.58 4.81 7.09
CA SER A 168 -11.90 5.40 7.35
C SER A 168 -12.80 5.30 6.13
N ARG A 169 -12.24 5.43 4.93
CA ARG A 169 -12.96 5.30 3.66
C ARG A 169 -12.20 4.41 2.68
N LEU A 170 -12.92 3.62 1.89
CA LEU A 170 -12.37 2.71 0.91
C LEU A 170 -13.10 2.88 -0.44
N ALA A 171 -12.30 3.00 -1.50
CA ALA A 171 -12.71 2.73 -2.87
C ALA A 171 -11.83 1.64 -3.47
N ALA A 172 -12.43 0.63 -4.10
CA ALA A 172 -11.67 -0.48 -4.69
C ALA A 172 -12.22 -0.92 -6.05
N TRP A 173 -11.34 -1.20 -7.01
CA TRP A 173 -11.73 -1.63 -8.33
C TRP A 173 -10.84 -2.75 -8.88
N VAL A 174 -11.47 -3.85 -9.31
CA VAL A 174 -10.87 -4.88 -10.17
C VAL A 174 -11.45 -4.78 -11.58
N THR A 175 -10.57 -4.63 -12.58
CA THR A 175 -11.01 -4.25 -13.94
C THR A 175 -11.44 -5.41 -14.84
N THR A 176 -10.72 -6.53 -14.86
CA THR A 176 -10.91 -7.56 -15.90
C THR A 176 -10.70 -9.01 -15.46
N GLY A 177 -10.01 -9.27 -14.34
CA GLY A 177 -9.65 -10.63 -13.90
C GLY A 177 -10.77 -11.46 -13.26
N ASN A 178 -10.39 -12.61 -12.72
CA ASN A 178 -11.28 -13.51 -11.97
C ASN A 178 -10.94 -13.55 -10.47
N GLY A 179 -10.06 -12.67 -10.00
CA GLY A 179 -9.72 -12.56 -8.61
C GLY A 179 -10.77 -11.77 -7.84
N ASN A 180 -10.76 -11.97 -6.53
CA ASN A 180 -11.70 -11.35 -5.60
C ASN A 180 -11.28 -9.91 -5.25
N ILE A 181 -12.16 -9.19 -4.57
CA ILE A 181 -11.82 -8.00 -3.78
C ILE A 181 -12.05 -8.36 -2.32
N GLU A 182 -10.98 -8.53 -1.55
CA GLU A 182 -11.06 -8.96 -0.17
C GLU A 182 -10.30 -8.01 0.77
N PHE A 183 -11.00 -7.51 1.78
CA PHE A 183 -10.46 -6.61 2.80
C PHE A 183 -10.96 -7.02 4.18
N GLU A 184 -10.12 -6.83 5.20
CA GLU A 184 -10.52 -6.82 6.60
C GLU A 184 -10.19 -5.47 7.23
N ASN A 185 -11.20 -4.65 7.56
CA ASN A 185 -11.01 -3.38 8.25
C ASN A 185 -11.30 -3.52 9.74
N THR A 186 -10.35 -3.09 10.57
CA THR A 186 -10.46 -3.16 12.03
C THR A 186 -11.20 -1.98 12.67
N GLY A 187 -11.44 -0.90 11.91
CA GLY A 187 -12.16 0.29 12.36
C GLY A 187 -13.56 0.42 11.74
N ASP A 188 -14.22 1.55 12.00
CA ASP A 188 -15.38 1.95 11.22
C ASP A 188 -14.95 2.18 9.76
N LEU A 189 -15.77 1.74 8.82
CA LEU A 189 -15.49 1.83 7.39
C LEU A 189 -16.66 2.48 6.64
N ILE A 190 -16.34 3.41 5.75
CA ILE A 190 -17.25 3.93 4.74
C ILE A 190 -16.81 3.44 3.37
N LEU A 191 -17.71 2.84 2.61
CA LEU A 191 -17.51 2.60 1.18
C LEU A 191 -18.07 3.81 0.42
N ASP A 192 -17.20 4.56 -0.25
CA ASP A 192 -17.47 5.86 -0.87
C ASP A 192 -16.78 5.95 -2.24
N ASP A 193 -17.36 6.67 -3.20
CA ASP A 193 -16.73 6.94 -4.49
C ASP A 193 -15.67 8.03 -4.36
N LEU A 194 -14.47 7.62 -3.95
CA LEU A 194 -13.37 8.52 -3.65
C LEU A 194 -12.77 9.22 -4.88
N VAL A 195 -12.93 8.66 -6.08
CA VAL A 195 -12.22 9.09 -7.29
C VAL A 195 -13.11 9.28 -8.52
N GLY A 196 -14.43 9.21 -8.36
CA GLY A 196 -15.41 9.53 -9.39
C GLY A 196 -15.70 8.37 -10.36
N TRP A 197 -15.58 7.13 -9.90
CA TRP A 197 -15.91 5.93 -10.68
C TRP A 197 -17.42 5.68 -10.82
N GLY A 198 -18.24 6.30 -9.97
CA GLY A 198 -19.67 6.05 -9.83
C GLY A 198 -20.00 4.86 -8.93
N TYR A 199 -19.01 4.34 -8.18
CA TYR A 199 -19.14 3.25 -7.21
C TYR A 199 -18.03 3.34 -6.19
N ALA A 200 -18.29 2.83 -4.99
CA ALA A 200 -17.26 2.65 -3.98
C ALA A 200 -16.41 1.42 -4.31
N VAL A 201 -17.08 0.30 -4.61
CA VAL A 201 -16.39 -0.96 -4.88
C VAL A 201 -16.97 -1.60 -6.13
N SER A 202 -16.10 -2.04 -7.04
CA SER A 202 -16.51 -2.77 -8.22
C SER A 202 -15.56 -3.91 -8.53
N ASN A 203 -16.08 -5.11 -8.66
CA ASN A 203 -15.38 -6.20 -9.32
C ASN A 203 -16.02 -6.39 -10.70
N ALA A 204 -15.42 -5.76 -11.71
CA ALA A 204 -15.85 -5.93 -13.11
C ALA A 204 -15.48 -7.30 -13.67
N GLY A 205 -14.58 -8.01 -12.96
CA GLY A 205 -14.27 -9.41 -13.11
C GLY A 205 -15.38 -10.36 -12.65
N THR A 206 -15.03 -11.64 -12.49
CA THR A 206 -15.96 -12.69 -12.04
C THR A 206 -15.72 -13.14 -10.59
N GLY A 207 -14.81 -12.48 -9.86
CA GLY A 207 -14.54 -12.81 -8.46
C GLY A 207 -15.54 -12.14 -7.50
N ASP A 208 -15.50 -12.60 -6.26
CA ASP A 208 -16.38 -12.13 -5.18
C ASP A 208 -15.92 -10.78 -4.61
N ILE A 209 -16.79 -10.12 -3.84
CA ILE A 209 -16.45 -8.94 -3.05
C ILE A 209 -16.66 -9.26 -1.57
N ASN A 210 -15.55 -9.54 -0.87
CA ASN A 210 -15.55 -9.97 0.53
C ASN A 210 -14.93 -8.92 1.45
N ILE A 211 -15.73 -7.97 1.92
CA ILE A 211 -15.29 -6.92 2.85
C ILE A 211 -15.77 -7.26 4.26
N THR A 212 -14.82 -7.53 5.16
CA THR A 212 -15.06 -7.76 6.59
C THR A 212 -14.79 -6.48 7.36
N VAL A 213 -15.74 -6.04 8.18
CA VAL A 213 -15.57 -4.87 9.05
C VAL A 213 -15.83 -5.28 10.49
N ASN A 214 -14.83 -5.11 11.35
CA ASN A 214 -14.91 -5.50 12.76
C ASN A 214 -15.52 -4.39 13.66
N SER A 215 -16.20 -3.42 13.03
CA SER A 215 -16.92 -2.29 13.65
C SER A 215 -18.14 -1.92 12.80
N ASN A 216 -18.45 -0.62 12.60
CA ASN A 216 -19.56 -0.19 11.75
C ASN A 216 -19.14 -0.11 10.28
N LEU A 217 -20.01 -0.60 9.39
CA LEU A 217 -19.90 -0.43 7.95
C LEU A 217 -21.00 0.52 7.47
N THR A 218 -20.61 1.59 6.79
CA THR A 218 -21.48 2.49 6.04
C THR A 218 -21.21 2.32 4.55
N VAL A 219 -22.25 2.26 3.74
CA VAL A 219 -22.14 2.13 2.28
C VAL A 219 -22.84 3.34 1.68
N ASP A 220 -22.05 4.33 1.29
CA ASP A 220 -22.55 5.60 0.73
C ASP A 220 -22.72 5.51 -0.79
N ASP A 221 -21.85 4.72 -1.45
CA ASP A 221 -21.88 4.51 -2.89
C ASP A 221 -22.01 3.03 -3.30
N PRO A 222 -22.41 2.74 -4.55
CA PRO A 222 -22.66 1.38 -5.02
C PRO A 222 -21.49 0.41 -4.82
N VAL A 223 -21.85 -0.84 -4.55
CA VAL A 223 -20.96 -2.00 -4.57
C VAL A 223 -21.45 -2.93 -5.68
N ASN A 224 -20.61 -3.20 -6.68
CA ASN A 224 -20.98 -3.92 -7.90
C ASN A 224 -20.11 -5.16 -8.12
N SER A 225 -20.72 -6.34 -8.22
CA SER A 225 -20.04 -7.54 -8.72
C SER A 225 -20.59 -7.92 -10.11
N ASN A 226 -19.72 -8.41 -11.00
CA ASN A 226 -20.10 -8.90 -12.33
C ASN A 226 -20.08 -10.44 -12.42
N GLY A 227 -20.58 -11.10 -11.37
CA GLY A 227 -20.78 -12.55 -11.34
C GLY A 227 -20.33 -13.26 -10.07
N GLY A 228 -19.53 -12.61 -9.22
CA GLY A 228 -19.23 -13.07 -7.86
C GLY A 228 -20.29 -12.64 -6.84
N ASP A 229 -20.22 -13.20 -5.65
CA ASP A 229 -21.12 -12.94 -4.51
C ASP A 229 -20.77 -11.64 -3.75
#